data_AF-A0AAQ4EN40-F1
#
_entry.id   AF-A0AAQ4EN40-F1
#
_cell.length_a   1.000
_cell.length_b   1.000
_cell.length_c   1.000
_cell.angle_alpha   90.00
_cell.angle_beta   90.00
_cell.angle_gamma   90.00
#
_symmetry.space_group_name_H-M   'P 1'
#
loop_
_entity.id
_entity.type
_entity.pdbx_description
1 polymer ?
#
loop_
_entity_poly.entity_id
_entity_poly.type
_entity_poly.pdbx_seq_one_letter_code
_entity_poly.pdbx_strand_id
1 'polypeptide(L)'
;MTVSIEGKVYSFDSFGDNSADSDESSEYLIDVYTFDPASYRWDIVPTHTLPEDQSNNIMGRSVVAYGQSAYLWSGWNSSPVNSVNRFDSVAMTWSRPEVPGEVPRQRVSLSSCVLSQRMYIFGGLDTNSSNSVRFLDLETLEWYHVPTSGKAPGRRCCHTAAAIGTRMYALDAYLKGSVANDHYDNS
;
A
#
# COMPACT_ATOMS: atom_id res chain seq x y z
N MET A 1 -3.25 0.57 7.76
CA MET A 1 -2.03 1.22 7.22
C MET A 1 -2.12 2.72 7.48
N THR A 2 -1.02 3.46 7.67
CA THR A 2 -1.09 4.88 8.05
C THR A 2 -0.18 5.79 7.22
N VAL A 3 -0.59 7.05 7.04
CA VAL A 3 0.22 8.14 6.47
C VAL A 3 -0.04 9.45 7.21
N SER A 4 0.88 10.41 7.11
CA SER A 4 0.60 11.77 7.54
C SER A 4 0.41 12.68 6.34
N ILE A 5 -0.65 13.50 6.37
CA ILE A 5 -0.98 14.51 5.36
C ILE A 5 -1.34 15.78 6.12
N GLU A 6 -0.64 16.88 5.81
CA GLU A 6 -0.90 18.22 6.36
C GLU A 6 -1.03 18.27 7.89
N GLY A 7 -0.18 17.53 8.60
CA GLY A 7 -0.15 17.52 10.07
C GLY A 7 -1.22 16.65 10.73
N LYS A 8 -2.08 15.99 9.96
CA LYS A 8 -2.96 14.91 10.44
C LYS A 8 -2.37 13.56 10.10
N VAL A 9 -2.79 12.53 10.85
CA VAL A 9 -2.45 11.13 10.53
C VAL A 9 -3.71 10.44 10.05
N TYR A 10 -3.66 9.82 8.88
CA TYR A 10 -4.76 9.03 8.34
C TYR A 10 -4.43 7.55 8.49
N SER A 11 -5.39 6.78 9.00
CA SER A 11 -5.35 5.32 9.05
C SER A 11 -6.38 4.75 8.09
N PHE A 12 -5.95 3.80 7.28
CA PHE A 12 -6.72 3.06 6.29
C PHE A 12 -6.76 1.61 6.74
N ASP A 13 -7.89 1.15 7.27
CA ASP A 13 -8.05 -0.21 7.79
C ASP A 13 -9.14 -0.97 7.03
N SER A 14 -8.96 -2.27 6.86
CA SER A 14 -9.86 -3.17 6.13
C SER A 14 -10.45 -4.26 7.01
N PHE A 15 -10.21 -4.24 8.32
CA PHE A 15 -10.89 -5.12 9.25
C PHE A 15 -12.20 -4.47 9.68
N GLY A 16 -13.29 -4.94 9.06
CA GLY A 16 -14.65 -4.54 9.41
C GLY A 16 -14.92 -4.71 10.89
N ASP A 17 -15.74 -3.80 11.40
CA ASP A 17 -16.22 -3.77 12.77
C ASP A 17 -16.65 -5.17 13.24
N ASN A 18 -16.25 -5.53 14.46
CA ASN A 18 -16.64 -6.78 15.12
C ASN A 18 -18.11 -6.71 15.61
N SER A 19 -18.94 -5.85 15.01
CA SER A 19 -20.34 -5.74 15.35
C SER A 19 -21.06 -7.01 14.89
N ALA A 20 -21.77 -7.62 15.83
CA ALA A 20 -22.52 -8.86 15.65
C ALA A 20 -23.72 -8.74 14.68
N ASP A 21 -23.85 -7.60 13.98
CA ASP A 21 -24.82 -7.34 12.92
C ASP A 21 -24.13 -7.46 11.56
N SER A 22 -23.65 -8.67 11.27
CA SER A 22 -23.15 -9.02 9.95
C SER A 22 -24.31 -9.16 8.97
N ASP A 23 -24.80 -8.04 8.44
CA ASP A 23 -25.32 -8.08 7.07
C ASP A 23 -24.11 -8.44 6.19
N GLU A 24 -24.14 -9.66 5.63
CA GLU A 24 -23.12 -10.25 4.75
C GLU A 24 -22.88 -9.46 3.43
N SER A 25 -23.33 -8.20 3.37
CA SER A 25 -23.16 -7.27 2.25
C SER A 25 -22.23 -6.10 2.54
N SER A 26 -21.60 -6.02 3.73
CA SER A 26 -20.50 -5.07 3.96
C SER A 26 -19.24 -5.55 3.22
N GLU A 27 -19.30 -5.43 1.89
CA GLU A 27 -18.17 -5.57 0.99
C GLU A 27 -16.99 -4.78 1.56
N TYR A 28 -15.80 -5.37 1.53
CA TYR A 28 -14.55 -4.91 2.18
C TYR A 28 -14.15 -3.46 1.84
N LEU A 29 -14.89 -2.49 2.36
CA LEU A 29 -14.58 -1.07 2.29
C LEU A 29 -13.44 -0.77 3.27
N ILE A 30 -12.51 0.08 2.84
CA ILE A 30 -11.48 0.58 3.72
C ILE A 30 -12.07 1.72 4.54
N ASP A 31 -12.18 1.51 5.85
CA ASP A 31 -12.48 2.57 6.78
C ASP A 31 -11.30 3.54 6.88
N VAL A 32 -11.63 4.82 6.89
CA VAL A 32 -10.65 5.90 7.03
C VAL A 32 -10.84 6.56 8.39
N TYR A 33 -9.80 6.48 9.21
CA TYR A 33 -9.72 7.21 10.47
C TYR A 33 -8.71 8.33 10.35
N THR A 34 -8.95 9.44 11.04
CA THR A 34 -8.00 10.54 11.15
C THR A 34 -7.64 10.75 12.62
N PHE A 35 -6.36 10.95 12.89
CA PHE A 35 -5.83 11.34 14.18
C PHE A 35 -5.31 12.76 14.11
N ASP A 36 -5.88 13.61 14.97
CA ASP A 36 -5.42 14.97 15.17
C ASP A 36 -4.40 15.01 16.33
N PRO A 37 -3.11 15.27 16.05
CA PRO A 37 -2.09 15.34 17.10
C PRO A 37 -2.23 16.57 18.01
N ALA A 38 -3.00 17.58 17.63
CA ALA A 38 -3.23 18.75 18.49
C ALA A 38 -4.24 18.44 19.61
N SER A 39 -5.26 17.61 19.32
CA SER A 39 -6.29 17.22 20.27
C SER A 39 -6.14 15.79 20.81
N TYR A 40 -5.23 15.00 20.26
CA TYR A 40 -5.01 13.58 20.55
C TYR A 40 -6.26 12.71 20.35
N ARG A 41 -7.08 13.06 19.36
CA ARG A 41 -8.36 12.37 19.07
C ARG A 41 -8.31 11.62 17.75
N TRP A 42 -8.94 10.46 17.75
CA TRP A 42 -9.27 9.69 16.56
C TRP A 42 -10.73 9.94 16.18
N ASP A 43 -10.96 10.22 14.91
CA ASP A 43 -12.29 10.39 14.33
C ASP A 43 -12.42 9.50 13.09
N ILE A 44 -13.61 8.94 12.88
CA ILE A 44 -13.95 8.30 11.60
C ILE A 44 -14.20 9.38 10.55
N VAL A 45 -13.60 9.23 9.38
CA VAL A 45 -13.77 10.15 8.25
C VAL A 45 -14.94 9.64 7.40
N PRO A 46 -16.04 10.40 7.28
CA PRO A 46 -17.11 10.04 6.35
C PRO A 46 -16.57 10.12 4.92
N THR A 47 -16.39 8.97 4.27
CA THR A 47 -15.90 8.95 2.89
C THR A 47 -17.06 8.80 1.93
N HIS A 48 -17.09 9.63 0.89
CA HIS A 48 -18.00 9.40 -0.23
C HIS A 48 -17.37 8.31 -1.12
N THR A 49 -18.13 7.24 -1.35
CA THR A 49 -17.65 6.07 -2.09
C THR A 49 -17.65 6.31 -3.59
N LEU A 50 -16.83 5.52 -4.27
CA LEU A 50 -16.94 5.31 -5.71
C LEU A 50 -18.33 4.79 -6.07
N PRO A 51 -18.79 4.91 -7.34
CA PRO A 51 -19.98 4.20 -7.80
C PRO A 51 -19.92 2.72 -7.42
N GLU A 52 -21.07 2.10 -7.18
CA GLU A 52 -21.23 0.75 -6.59
C GLU A 52 -20.47 -0.36 -7.36
N ASP A 53 -20.19 -0.15 -8.65
CA ASP A 53 -19.37 -1.06 -9.48
C ASP A 53 -17.86 -1.00 -9.17
N GLN A 54 -17.42 0.08 -8.53
CA GLN A 54 -16.03 0.38 -8.20
C GLN A 54 -15.76 0.36 -6.70
N SER A 55 -16.75 0.41 -5.81
CA SER A 55 -16.53 0.38 -4.36
C SER A 55 -15.89 -0.92 -3.85
N ASN A 56 -16.17 -2.06 -4.50
CA ASN A 56 -16.01 -3.40 -3.89
C ASN A 56 -14.58 -3.94 -3.97
N ASN A 57 -13.60 -3.06 -4.22
CA ASN A 57 -12.24 -3.43 -4.53
C ASN A 57 -11.20 -2.38 -4.08
N ILE A 58 -11.57 -1.47 -3.18
CA ILE A 58 -10.60 -0.55 -2.59
C ILE A 58 -9.75 -1.40 -1.65
N MET A 59 -8.62 -1.85 -2.16
CA MET A 59 -7.67 -2.66 -1.42
C MET A 59 -6.30 -2.03 -1.54
N GLY A 60 -5.59 -2.05 -0.42
CA GLY A 60 -4.27 -1.49 -0.25
C GLY A 60 -3.57 -2.31 0.82
N ARG A 61 -2.35 -2.77 0.54
CA ARG A 61 -1.43 -3.26 1.59
C ARG A 61 -0.21 -2.36 1.75
N SER A 62 -0.08 -1.38 0.86
CA SER A 62 0.87 -0.30 0.96
C SER A 62 0.16 1.01 0.72
N VAL A 63 0.54 2.03 1.46
CA VAL A 63 0.01 3.38 1.35
C VAL A 63 1.14 4.39 1.43
N VAL A 64 1.08 5.42 0.61
CA VAL A 64 2.00 6.56 0.67
C VAL A 64 1.23 7.87 0.58
N ALA A 65 1.75 8.92 1.21
CA ALA A 65 1.24 10.28 1.07
C ALA A 65 2.04 11.04 0.01
N TYR A 66 1.35 11.80 -0.82
CA TYR A 66 1.95 12.78 -1.73
C TYR A 66 0.96 13.92 -1.98
N GLY A 67 1.41 15.16 -1.79
CA GLY A 67 0.53 16.32 -1.76
C GLY A 67 -0.58 16.16 -0.71
N GLN A 68 -1.83 16.41 -1.13
CA GLN A 68 -3.05 16.27 -0.32
C GLN A 68 -3.76 14.94 -0.60
N SER A 69 -3.01 13.87 -0.86
CA SER A 69 -3.58 12.59 -1.24
C SER A 69 -2.81 11.42 -0.66
N ALA A 70 -3.54 10.36 -0.35
CA ALA A 70 -2.97 9.05 -0.07
C ALA A 70 -3.15 8.14 -1.29
N TYR A 71 -2.08 7.45 -1.68
CA TYR A 71 -2.07 6.47 -2.76
C TYR A 71 -1.90 5.10 -2.16
N LEU A 72 -2.91 4.26 -2.34
CA LEU A 72 -2.95 2.89 -1.88
C LEU A 72 -2.71 1.98 -3.08
N TRP A 73 -1.81 1.03 -2.92
CA TRP A 73 -1.48 0.07 -3.97
C TRP A 73 -1.27 -1.33 -3.41
N SER A 74 -1.52 -2.32 -4.28
CA SER A 74 -1.52 -3.76 -4.00
C SER A 74 -2.63 -4.17 -3.03
N GLY A 75 -3.18 -5.37 -3.20
CA GLY A 75 -4.27 -5.89 -2.36
C GLY A 75 -4.64 -7.31 -2.76
N TRP A 76 -5.71 -7.85 -2.17
CA TRP A 76 -6.18 -9.20 -2.49
C TRP A 76 -7.69 -9.29 -2.46
N ASN A 77 -8.32 -9.38 -3.63
CA ASN A 77 -9.75 -9.63 -3.76
C ASN A 77 -9.98 -10.89 -4.59
N SER A 78 -10.07 -12.06 -3.95
CA SER A 78 -10.09 -13.41 -4.56
C SER A 78 -8.85 -13.75 -5.44
N SER A 79 -8.16 -12.72 -5.95
CA SER A 79 -6.90 -12.70 -6.67
C SER A 79 -6.15 -11.40 -6.30
N PRO A 80 -4.81 -11.36 -6.44
CA PRO A 80 -4.05 -10.14 -6.27
C PRO A 80 -4.57 -8.98 -7.15
N VAL A 81 -4.53 -7.73 -6.67
CA VAL A 81 -4.90 -6.54 -7.47
C VAL A 81 -3.69 -5.62 -7.69
N ASN A 82 -3.63 -4.99 -8.87
CA ASN A 82 -2.57 -4.05 -9.27
C ASN A 82 -3.10 -2.62 -9.53
N SER A 83 -4.37 -2.35 -9.24
CA SER A 83 -4.95 -1.00 -9.29
C SER A 83 -4.37 -0.10 -8.20
N VAL A 84 -4.29 1.20 -8.50
CA VAL A 84 -3.98 2.25 -7.53
C VAL A 84 -5.30 2.88 -7.10
N ASN A 85 -5.55 2.93 -5.80
CA ASN A 85 -6.65 3.69 -5.22
C ASN A 85 -6.07 5.00 -4.66
N ARG A 86 -6.71 6.13 -4.93
CA ARG A 86 -6.32 7.44 -4.41
C ARG A 86 -7.42 7.98 -3.51
N PHE A 87 -7.05 8.34 -2.29
CA PHE A 87 -7.88 9.07 -1.35
C PHE A 87 -7.49 10.55 -1.36
N ASP A 88 -8.44 11.43 -1.63
CA ASP A 88 -8.26 12.88 -1.57
C ASP A 88 -8.61 13.38 -0.16
N SER A 89 -7.64 13.93 0.56
CA SER A 89 -7.83 14.34 1.97
C SER A 89 -8.59 15.66 2.13
N VAL A 90 -8.85 16.39 1.04
CA VAL A 90 -9.64 17.63 1.06
C VAL A 90 -11.09 17.30 0.78
N ALA A 91 -11.34 16.57 -0.30
CA ALA A 91 -12.68 16.19 -0.71
C ALA A 91 -13.23 15.01 0.10
N MET A 92 -12.38 14.27 0.81
CA MET A 92 -12.71 13.03 1.53
C MET A 92 -13.37 11.99 0.61
N THR A 93 -12.85 11.89 -0.62
CA THR A 93 -13.38 11.04 -1.68
C THR A 93 -12.34 10.05 -2.17
N TRP A 94 -12.83 8.88 -2.56
CA TRP A 94 -12.03 7.87 -3.25
C TRP A 94 -12.06 8.05 -4.77
N SER A 95 -10.95 7.74 -5.42
CA SER A 95 -10.81 7.68 -6.87
C SER A 95 -9.91 6.53 -7.30
N ARG A 96 -10.08 6.04 -8.54
CA ARG A 96 -9.19 5.06 -9.17
C ARG A 96 -8.55 5.68 -10.40
N PRO A 97 -7.39 6.32 -10.26
CA PRO A 97 -6.69 6.83 -11.42
C PRO A 97 -6.27 5.70 -12.36
N GLU A 98 -6.34 5.97 -13.66
CA GLU A 98 -5.64 5.15 -14.64
C GLU A 98 -4.14 5.30 -14.45
N VAL A 99 -3.42 4.18 -14.41
CA VAL A 99 -1.98 4.14 -14.16
C VAL A 99 -1.24 3.32 -15.22
N PRO A 100 -1.01 3.88 -16.43
CA PRO A 100 -0.43 3.14 -17.55
C PRO A 100 1.09 2.94 -17.39
N GLY A 101 1.74 2.39 -18.42
CA GLY A 101 3.17 2.15 -18.46
C GLY A 101 3.56 0.72 -18.10
N GLU A 102 4.72 0.54 -17.48
CA GLU A 102 5.22 -0.79 -17.11
C GLU A 102 4.61 -1.30 -15.80
N VAL A 103 3.30 -1.50 -15.81
CA VAL A 103 2.52 -1.87 -14.63
C VAL A 103 3.11 -3.12 -13.95
N PRO A 104 3.50 -3.01 -12.68
CA PRO A 104 4.04 -4.15 -11.94
C PRO A 104 3.04 -5.30 -11.91
N ARG A 105 3.53 -6.54 -12.09
CA ARG A 105 2.72 -7.73 -11.81
C ARG A 105 2.19 -7.67 -10.37
N GLN A 106 0.99 -8.22 -10.20
CA GLN A 106 0.33 -8.30 -8.92
C GLN A 106 1.21 -9.08 -7.94
N ARG A 107 1.34 -8.56 -6.73
CA ARG A 107 2.25 -9.06 -5.70
C ARG A 107 1.72 -8.68 -4.32
N VAL A 108 2.02 -9.48 -3.30
CA VAL A 108 1.59 -9.22 -1.91
C VAL A 108 2.78 -8.96 -1.00
N SER A 109 2.51 -8.33 0.15
CA SER A 109 3.51 -8.10 1.22
C SER A 109 4.77 -7.35 0.76
N LEU A 110 4.56 -6.37 -0.12
CA LEU A 110 5.60 -5.44 -0.60
C LEU A 110 5.74 -4.23 0.33
N SER A 111 6.87 -3.55 0.21
CA SER A 111 7.09 -2.25 0.84
C SER A 111 7.03 -1.14 -0.21
N SER A 112 6.50 0.02 0.15
CA SER A 112 6.60 1.22 -0.67
C SER A 112 7.04 2.44 0.13
N CYS A 113 7.65 3.41 -0.55
CA CYS A 113 7.98 4.71 0.03
C CYS A 113 7.99 5.78 -1.07
N VAL A 114 7.87 7.05 -0.68
CA VAL A 114 7.97 8.17 -1.60
C VAL A 114 9.36 8.80 -1.52
N LEU A 115 9.99 9.01 -2.67
CA LEU A 115 11.19 9.80 -2.83
C LEU A 115 10.91 10.88 -3.89
N SER A 116 10.99 12.16 -3.50
CA SER A 116 10.52 13.28 -4.33
C SER A 116 9.06 13.07 -4.77
N GLN A 117 8.74 13.07 -6.07
CA GLN A 117 7.38 12.82 -6.58
C GLN A 117 7.11 11.36 -6.98
N ARG A 118 7.94 10.39 -6.57
CA ARG A 118 7.85 9.01 -7.05
C ARG A 118 7.57 8.05 -5.90
N MET A 119 6.53 7.24 -6.07
CA MET A 119 6.27 6.08 -5.21
C MET A 119 7.12 4.90 -5.69
N TYR A 120 8.15 4.55 -4.93
CA TYR A 120 8.95 3.36 -5.19
C TYR A 120 8.32 2.14 -4.52
N ILE A 121 8.33 1.02 -5.23
CA ILE A 121 7.94 -0.28 -4.69
C ILE A 121 9.12 -1.25 -4.77
N PHE A 122 9.28 -2.08 -3.74
CA PHE A 122 10.34 -3.07 -3.66
C PHE A 122 9.91 -4.33 -2.91
N GLY A 123 10.33 -5.49 -3.44
CA GLY A 123 10.06 -6.80 -2.87
C GLY A 123 8.61 -7.26 -3.02
N GLY A 124 8.17 -8.11 -2.08
CA GLY A 124 6.88 -8.77 -2.12
C GLY A 124 6.94 -10.15 -2.77
N LEU A 125 5.91 -10.96 -2.52
CA LEU A 125 5.77 -12.28 -3.12
C LEU A 125 5.00 -12.15 -4.44
N ASP A 126 5.67 -12.54 -5.53
CA ASP A 126 5.06 -12.85 -6.81
C ASP A 126 5.57 -14.23 -7.28
N THR A 127 4.94 -14.81 -8.32
CA THR A 127 5.26 -16.16 -8.83
C THR A 127 6.70 -16.29 -9.35
N ASN A 128 7.39 -15.18 -9.62
CA ASN A 128 8.79 -15.14 -10.05
C ASN A 128 9.70 -14.44 -9.02
N SER A 129 9.17 -14.06 -7.86
CA SER A 129 9.66 -13.09 -6.85
C SER A 129 10.91 -12.31 -7.29
N SER A 130 10.69 -11.29 -8.11
CA SER A 130 11.78 -10.46 -8.61
C SER A 130 12.18 -9.40 -7.58
N ASN A 131 13.48 -9.25 -7.30
CA ASN A 131 14.04 -8.09 -6.58
C ASN A 131 14.02 -6.81 -7.45
N SER A 132 13.08 -6.71 -8.41
CA SER A 132 12.98 -5.57 -9.30
C SER A 132 12.42 -4.37 -8.56
N VAL A 133 13.01 -3.21 -8.80
CA VAL A 133 12.52 -1.92 -8.30
C VAL A 133 11.67 -1.30 -9.40
N ARG A 134 10.50 -0.81 -9.02
CA ARG A 134 9.58 -0.07 -9.90
C ARG A 134 9.21 1.23 -9.19
N PHE A 135 8.83 2.25 -9.95
CA PHE A 135 8.16 3.40 -9.37
C PHE A 135 6.96 3.85 -10.18
N LEU A 136 6.00 4.44 -9.48
CA LEU A 136 4.91 5.22 -10.06
C LEU A 136 5.29 6.70 -9.91
N ASP A 137 5.31 7.43 -11.02
CA ASP A 137 5.41 8.89 -10.98
C ASP A 137 4.06 9.44 -10.53
N LEU A 138 4.03 10.18 -9.41
CA LEU A 138 2.77 10.63 -8.81
C LEU A 138 2.23 11.92 -9.45
N GLU A 139 3.00 12.56 -10.34
CA GLU A 139 2.53 13.68 -11.15
C GLU A 139 1.90 13.20 -12.45
N THR A 140 2.53 12.25 -13.14
CA THR A 140 2.02 11.72 -14.41
C THR A 140 1.15 10.49 -14.27
N LEU A 141 1.20 9.82 -13.11
CA LEU A 141 0.52 8.56 -12.81
C LEU A 141 0.97 7.39 -13.71
N GLU A 142 2.23 7.39 -14.15
CA GLU A 142 2.78 6.32 -15.00
C GLU A 142 3.80 5.44 -14.28
N TRP A 143 3.79 4.14 -14.57
CA TRP A 143 4.72 3.15 -14.02
C TRP A 143 5.99 2.99 -14.87
N TYR A 144 7.13 2.87 -14.18
CA TYR A 144 8.45 2.72 -14.79
C TYR A 144 9.27 1.59 -14.15
N HIS A 145 10.09 0.91 -14.96
CA HIS A 145 11.18 0.05 -14.47
C HIS A 145 12.38 0.85 -13.99
N VAL A 146 12.98 0.42 -12.89
CA VAL A 146 14.29 0.91 -12.45
C VAL A 146 15.33 -0.17 -12.68
N PRO A 147 16.24 -0.01 -13.67
CA PRO A 147 17.41 -0.84 -13.77
C PRO A 147 18.25 -0.73 -12.49
N THR A 148 18.47 -1.85 -11.80
CA THR A 148 19.30 -1.91 -10.60
C THR A 148 20.63 -2.58 -10.88
N SER A 149 21.68 -2.14 -10.18
CA SER A 149 23.04 -2.70 -10.28
C SER A 149 23.62 -2.94 -8.89
N GLY A 150 24.59 -3.85 -8.79
CA GLY A 150 25.22 -4.22 -7.53
C GLY A 150 24.55 -5.39 -6.82
N LYS A 151 24.90 -5.62 -5.55
CA LYS A 151 24.36 -6.74 -4.77
C LYS A 151 22.93 -6.43 -4.32
N ALA A 152 21.96 -6.96 -5.06
CA ALA A 152 20.55 -6.86 -4.66
C ALA A 152 20.32 -7.58 -3.32
N PRO A 153 19.42 -7.06 -2.47
CA PRO A 153 18.97 -7.79 -1.31
C PRO A 153 18.32 -9.12 -1.73
N GLY A 154 18.48 -10.21 -0.96
CA GLY A 154 17.78 -11.47 -1.24
C GLY A 154 16.25 -11.31 -1.23
N ARG A 155 15.53 -12.30 -1.80
CA ARG A 155 14.06 -12.34 -1.82
C ARG A 155 13.53 -12.08 -0.40
N ARG A 156 12.57 -11.17 -0.29
CA ARG A 156 11.97 -10.77 0.99
C ARG A 156 10.55 -10.30 0.82
N CYS A 157 9.76 -10.52 1.86
CA CYS A 157 8.40 -10.07 2.01
C CYS A 157 8.17 -9.64 3.45
N CYS A 158 7.09 -8.90 3.72
CA CYS A 158 6.75 -8.44 5.07
C CYS A 158 7.78 -7.49 5.69
N HIS A 159 8.55 -6.79 4.85
CA HIS A 159 9.47 -5.72 5.25
C HIS A 159 8.81 -4.35 5.13
N THR A 160 9.33 -3.36 5.86
CA THR A 160 8.93 -1.95 5.70
C THR A 160 10.01 -1.19 4.93
N ALA A 161 9.62 -0.12 4.23
CA ALA A 161 10.57 0.76 3.56
C ALA A 161 10.40 2.20 4.07
N ALA A 162 11.52 2.86 4.29
CA ALA A 162 11.58 4.26 4.69
C ALA A 162 12.46 5.05 3.71
N ALA A 163 11.98 6.22 3.31
CA ALA A 163 12.76 7.18 2.55
C ALA A 163 13.43 8.17 3.52
N ILE A 164 14.75 8.34 3.42
CA ILE A 164 15.50 9.36 4.17
C ILE A 164 16.44 10.08 3.20
N GLY A 165 16.22 11.38 3.01
CA GLY A 165 16.93 12.16 2.00
C GLY A 165 16.69 11.61 0.60
N THR A 166 17.75 11.21 -0.10
CA THR A 166 17.69 10.64 -1.46
C THR A 166 17.75 9.11 -1.49
N ARG A 167 17.60 8.45 -0.33
CA ARG A 167 17.81 7.01 -0.18
C ARG A 167 16.57 6.31 0.35
N MET A 168 16.30 5.13 -0.19
CA MET A 168 15.35 4.17 0.35
C MET A 168 16.08 3.16 1.21
N TYR A 169 15.52 2.88 2.39
CA TYR A 169 15.98 1.87 3.34
C TYR A 169 14.90 0.82 3.49
N ALA A 170 15.22 -0.44 3.23
CA ALA A 170 14.33 -1.57 3.50
C ALA A 170 14.71 -2.18 4.85
N LEU A 171 13.77 -2.17 5.79
CA LEU A 171 13.92 -2.69 7.14
C LEU A 171 13.09 -3.96 7.28
N ASP A 172 13.75 -5.04 7.70
CA ASP A 172 13.11 -6.32 7.94
C ASP A 172 12.70 -6.41 9.42
N ALA A 173 11.51 -6.94 9.70
CA ALA A 173 11.00 -7.12 11.07
C ALA A 173 11.40 -8.48 11.66
N TYR A 174 12.29 -9.24 11.00
CA TYR A 174 12.68 -10.57 11.45
C TYR A 174 13.32 -10.55 12.86
N LEU A 175 12.57 -10.99 13.86
CA LEU A 175 13.09 -11.37 15.17
C LEU A 175 14.01 -12.57 14.97
N LYS A 176 15.31 -12.36 15.16
CA LYS A 176 16.33 -13.43 15.16
C LYS A 176 16.02 -14.41 16.30
N GLY A 177 15.28 -15.49 16.03
CA GLY A 177 14.97 -16.50 17.06
C GLY A 177 13.96 -17.58 16.72
N SER A 178 13.05 -17.38 15.76
CA SER A 178 12.17 -18.44 15.29
C SER A 178 12.81 -19.12 14.09
N VAL A 179 13.22 -20.38 14.25
CA VAL A 179 13.67 -21.25 13.17
C VAL A 179 12.63 -21.21 12.06
N ALA A 180 12.93 -20.51 10.96
CA ALA A 180 12.23 -20.75 9.72
C ALA A 180 12.67 -22.16 9.28
N ASN A 181 11.84 -23.14 9.61
CA ASN A 181 11.84 -24.40 8.90
C ASN A 181 11.43 -24.08 7.45
N ASP A 182 12.39 -23.62 6.66
CA ASP A 182 12.35 -23.71 5.20
C ASP A 182 12.55 -25.19 4.84
N HIS A 183 11.57 -26.03 5.19
CA HIS A 183 11.39 -27.33 4.56
C HIS A 183 10.53 -27.12 3.32
N TYR A 184 11.18 -26.65 2.25
CA TYR A 184 10.79 -27.07 0.91
C TYR A 184 11.73 -28.21 0.54
N ASP A 185 11.32 -29.42 0.91
CA ASP A 185 11.99 -30.64 0.47
C ASP A 185 11.90 -30.72 -1.05
N ASN A 186 13.07 -30.82 -1.69
CA ASN A 186 13.19 -31.23 -3.08
C ASN A 186 13.18 -32.76 -3.13
N SER A 187 12.10 -33.35 -3.63
CA SER A 187 12.13 -34.61 -4.39
C SER A 187 10.86 -34.76 -5.22
#